data_AF-F2VRQ1-F1
#
_entry.id   AF-F2VRQ1-F1
#
_cell.length_a   1.000
_cell.length_b   1.000
_cell.length_c   1.000
_cell.angle_alpha   90.00
_cell.angle_beta   90.00
_cell.angle_gamma   90.00
#
_symmetry.space_group_name_H-M   'P 1'
#
loop_
_entity.id
_entity.type
_entity.pdbx_description
1 polymer ?
#
loop_
_entity_poly.entity_id
_entity_poly.type
_entity_poly.pdbx_seq_one_letter_code
_entity_poly.pdbx_strand_id
1 'polypeptide(L)' 'HFDADLWGPHDPNEFYPPRHQIKRNPLAFMAFGNGPRNCIGMKFALIELKIALVKLIMNFEILPSKNYPEILELEEGVVR' A
#
# COMPACT_ATOMS: atom_id res chain seq x y z
N HIS A 1 -9.12 -4.34 -4.27
CA HIS A 1 -7.81 -4.88 -3.89
C HIS A 1 -7.88 -6.19 -3.09
N PHE A 2 -9.06 -6.56 -2.56
CA PHE A 2 -9.23 -7.77 -1.73
C PHE A 2 -9.88 -8.95 -2.47
N ASP A 3 -9.93 -8.90 -3.81
CA ASP A 3 -10.51 -9.97 -4.63
C ASP A 3 -9.55 -11.16 -4.72
N ALA A 4 -9.97 -12.32 -4.22
CA ALA A 4 -9.17 -13.53 -4.17
C ALA A 4 -8.84 -14.11 -5.57
N ASP A 5 -9.71 -13.93 -6.57
CA ASP A 5 -9.47 -14.42 -7.93
C ASP A 5 -8.34 -13.64 -8.60
N LEU A 6 -8.21 -12.35 -8.27
CA LEU A 6 -7.14 -11.48 -8.78
C LEU A 6 -5.87 -11.54 -7.92
N TRP A 7 -5.99 -11.66 -6.60
CA TRP A 7 -4.89 -11.47 -5.66
C TRP A 7 -4.41 -12.74 -4.95
N GLY A 8 -5.08 -13.88 -5.17
CA GLY A 8 -4.66 -15.20 -4.71
C GLY A 8 -3.31 -15.67 -5.29
N PRO A 9 -2.82 -16.85 -4.86
CA PRO A 9 -3.47 -17.84 -3.99
C PRO A 9 -3.40 -17.53 -2.48
N HIS A 10 -2.57 -16.57 -2.07
CA HIS A 10 -2.49 -16.11 -0.68
C HIS A 10 -3.66 -15.19 -0.35
N ASP A 11 -4.11 -15.23 0.92
CA ASP A 11 -5.21 -14.40 1.40
C ASP A 11 -4.95 -12.93 1.02
N PRO A 12 -5.88 -12.27 0.30
CA PRO A 12 -5.70 -10.90 -0.11
C PRO A 12 -5.74 -9.89 1.05
N ASN A 13 -6.19 -10.30 2.25
CA ASN A 13 -6.14 -9.49 3.46
C ASN A 13 -4.75 -9.50 4.12
N GLU A 14 -3.88 -10.43 3.73
CA GLU A 14 -2.52 -10.51 4.27
C GLU A 14 -1.56 -9.55 3.54
N PHE A 15 -0.76 -8.83 4.32
CA PHE A 15 0.39 -8.10 3.79
C PHE A 15 1.47 -9.08 3.33
N TYR A 16 1.52 -9.34 2.02
CA TYR A 16 2.48 -10.27 1.41
C TYR A 16 3.15 -9.64 0.19
N PRO A 17 4.24 -8.86 0.38
CA PRO A 17 4.93 -8.15 -0.70
C PRO A 17 5.37 -9.00 -1.91
N PRO A 18 5.81 -10.27 -1.74
CA PRO A 18 6.21 -11.10 -2.88
C PRO A 18 5.12 -11.29 -3.93
N ARG A 19 3.83 -11.09 -3.60
CA ARG A 19 2.75 -11.18 -4.60
C ARG A 19 3.03 -10.27 -5.79
N HIS A 20 3.61 -9.09 -5.61
CA HIS A 20 3.83 -8.12 -6.70
C HIS A 20 4.87 -8.55 -7.75
N GLN A 21 5.58 -9.67 -7.55
CA GLN A 21 6.53 -10.22 -8.53
C GLN A 21 5.84 -11.06 -9.62
N ILE A 22 4.58 -11.43 -9.42
CA ILE A 22 3.81 -12.25 -10.37
C ILE A 22 3.03 -11.34 -11.31
N LYS A 23 3.09 -11.62 -12.62
CA LYS A 23 2.29 -10.93 -13.63
C LYS A 23 0.81 -11.19 -13.39
N ARG A 24 0.01 -10.13 -13.28
CA ARG A 24 -1.44 -10.18 -13.10
C ARG A 24 -2.16 -9.41 -14.19
N ASN A 25 -3.49 -9.46 -14.16
CA ASN A 25 -4.31 -8.54 -14.94
C ASN A 25 -3.85 -7.09 -14.67
N PRO A 26 -3.55 -6.29 -15.72
CA PRO A 26 -3.13 -4.90 -15.56
C PRO A 26 -4.08 -4.03 -14.74
N LEU A 27 -5.35 -4.43 -14.64
CA LEU A 27 -6.41 -3.73 -13.90
C LEU A 27 -6.60 -4.23 -12.47
N ALA A 28 -5.80 -5.19 -12.00
CA ALA A 28 -5.94 -5.71 -10.64
C ALA A 28 -5.59 -4.64 -9.59
N PHE A 29 -4.66 -3.74 -9.89
CA PHE A 29 -4.21 -2.68 -9.00
C PHE A 29 -4.78 -1.31 -9.42
N MET A 30 -5.80 -0.84 -8.71
CA MET A 30 -6.50 0.43 -8.99
C MET A 30 -6.39 1.46 -7.86
N ALA A 31 -5.31 1.42 -7.07
CA ALA A 31 -5.13 2.35 -5.94
C ALA A 31 -5.02 3.82 -6.39
N PHE A 32 -4.58 4.03 -7.63
CA PHE A 32 -4.43 5.35 -8.26
C PHE A 32 -5.49 5.59 -9.35
N GLY A 33 -6.59 4.82 -9.33
CA GLY A 33 -7.54 4.75 -10.43
C GLY A 33 -6.95 4.12 -11.69
N ASN A 34 -7.73 4.14 -12.76
CA ASN A 34 -7.30 3.66 -14.08
C ASN A 34 -8.05 4.41 -15.21
N GLY A 35 -7.55 4.31 -16.45
CA GLY A 35 -8.13 4.99 -17.61
C GLY A 35 -7.73 6.47 -17.72
N PRO A 36 -8.50 7.30 -18.45
CA PRO A 36 -8.11 8.68 -18.76
C PRO A 36 -8.09 9.63 -17.56
N ARG A 37 -8.65 9.20 -16.42
CA ARG A 37 -8.60 9.92 -15.14
C ARG A 37 -7.79 9.17 -14.08
N ASN A 38 -6.82 8.37 -14.49
CA ASN A 38 -5.85 7.83 -13.54
C ASN A 38 -5.05 8.98 -12.89
N CYS A 39 -4.55 8.75 -11.68
CA CYS A 39 -3.80 9.77 -10.95
C CYS A 39 -2.53 10.14 -11.73
N ILE A 40 -2.48 11.38 -12.22
CA ILE A 40 -1.30 11.93 -12.88
C ILE A 40 -0.05 11.92 -11.98
N GLY A 41 -0.28 12.00 -10.66
CA GLY A 41 0.76 11.96 -9.63
C GLY A 41 1.22 10.56 -9.22
N MET A 42 0.70 9.47 -9.80
CA MET A 42 1.04 8.10 -9.37
C MET A 42 2.56 7.85 -9.32
N LYS A 43 3.28 8.20 -10.39
CA LYS A 43 4.74 7.98 -10.45
C LYS A 43 5.48 8.82 -9.42
N PHE A 44 5.04 10.07 -9.23
CA PHE A 44 5.61 10.98 -8.26
C PHE A 44 5.42 10.46 -6.83
N ALA A 45 4.19 10.11 -6.45
CA ALA A 45 3.86 9.57 -5.13
C ALA A 45 4.65 8.29 -4.80
N LEU A 46 4.82 7.38 -5.77
CA LEU A 46 5.61 6.16 -5.59
C LEU A 46 7.10 6.44 -5.39
N ILE A 47 7.65 7.45 -6.08
CA ILE A 47 9.05 7.86 -5.90
C ILE A 47 9.25 8.51 -4.53
N GLU A 48 8.37 9.45 -4.15
CA GLU A 48 8.43 10.10 -2.85
C GLU A 48 8.33 9.09 -1.71
N LEU A 49 7.38 8.15 -1.78
CA LEU A 49 7.23 7.10 -0.78
C LEU A 49 8.50 6.24 -0.66
N LYS A 50 9.10 5.85 -1.78
CA LYS A 50 10.35 5.07 -1.77
C LYS A 50 11.50 5.86 -1.14
N ILE A 51 11.67 7.12 -1.50
CA ILE A 51 12.72 7.99 -0.94
C ILE A 51 12.51 8.18 0.56
N ALA A 52 11.27 8.44 0.98
CA ALA A 52 10.92 8.59 2.39
C ALA A 52 11.22 7.31 3.18
N LEU A 53 10.78 6.14 2.69
CA LEU A 53 11.05 4.85 3.32
C LEU A 53 12.55 4.55 3.42
N VAL A 54 13.31 4.75 2.34
CA VAL A 54 14.76 4.55 2.35
C VAL A 54 15.44 5.47 3.37
N LYS A 55 15.06 6.76 3.41
CA LYS A 55 15.59 7.70 4.40
C LYS A 55 15.27 7.28 5.83
N LEU A 56 14.05 6.81 6.08
CA LEU A 56 13.65 6.32 7.40
C LEU A 56 14.50 5.11 7.82
N ILE A 57 14.60 4.10 6.97
CA ILE A 57 15.33 2.86 7.26
C ILE A 57 16.83 3.10 7.44
N MET A 58 17.42 4.01 6.66
CA MET A 58 18.87 4.28 6.74
C MET A 58 19.28 5.09 7.97
N ASN A 59 18.39 5.93 8.51
CA ASN A 59 18.76 6.91 9.54
C ASN A 59 18.11 6.65 10.90
N PHE A 60 17.11 5.77 10.97
CA PHE A 60 16.34 5.51 12.19
C PHE A 60 16.13 4.02 12.41
N GLU A 61 16.05 3.62 13.67
CA GLU A 61 15.53 2.33 14.08
C GLU A 61 14.03 2.45 14.35
N ILE A 62 13.23 1.60 13.73
CA ILE A 62 11.77 1.61 13.88
C ILE A 62 11.40 0.62 14.99
N LEU A 63 10.91 1.15 16.11
CA LEU A 63 10.49 0.37 17.26
C LEU A 63 8.98 0.50 17.49
N PRO A 64 8.31 -0.54 18.00
CA PRO A 64 6.92 -0.43 18.41
C PRO A 64 6.78 0.60 19.54
N SER A 65 5.75 1.45 19.46
CA SER A 65 5.43 2.37 20.54
C SER A 65 4.96 1.59 21.77
N LYS A 66 5.50 1.91 22.95
CA LYS A 66 5.10 1.28 24.23
C LYS A 66 3.63 1.52 24.58
N ASN A 67 3.06 2.62 24.06
CA ASN A 67 1.68 3.02 24.30
C ASN A 67 0.81 2.85 23.04
N TYR A 68 1.18 1.92 22.14
CA TYR A 68 0.33 1.63 20.99
C TYR A 68 -0.96 0.97 21.48
N PRO A 69 -2.15 1.52 21.15
CA PRO A 69 -3.40 0.89 21.57
C PRO A 69 -3.56 -0.46 20.87
N GLU A 70 -4.05 -1.47 21.60
CA GLU A 70 -4.31 -2.81 21.04
C GLU A 70 -5.35 -2.76 19.91
N ILE A 71 -6.26 -1.78 19.98
CA ILE A 71 -7.25 -1.48 18.94
C ILE A 71 -7.06 -0.01 18.54
N LEU A 72 -6.70 0.21 17.28
CA LEU A 72 -6.65 1.56 16.71
C LEU A 72 -8.09 1.99 16.39
N GLU A 73 -8.59 3.03 17.06
CA GLU A 73 -9.87 3.64 16.73
C GLU A 73 -9.71 4.42 15.41
N LEU A 74 -10.35 3.92 14.36
CA LEU A 74 -10.39 4.58 13.07
C LEU A 74 -11.67 5.43 13.01
N GLU A 75 -11.51 6.73 12.76
CA GLU A 75 -12.65 7.58 12.44
C GLU A 75 -13.02 7.41 10.96
N GLU A 76 -14.29 7.15 10.68
CA GLU A 76 -14.78 7.16 9.31
C GLU A 76 -14.76 8.60 8.76
N GLY A 77 -13.92 8.82 7.76
CA GLY A 77 -13.76 10.10 7.12
C GLY A 77 -13.35 9.93 5.67
N VAL A 78 -13.58 10.97 4.88
CA VAL A 78 -13.01 11.05 3.53
C VAL A 78 -11.60 11.57 3.68
N VAL A 79 -10.61 10.73 3.38
CA VAL A 79 -9.24 11.18 3.14
C VAL A 79 -9.28 12.01 1.85
N ARG A 80 -9.30 13.34 2.00
CA ARG A 80 -9.25 14.31 0.89
C ARG A 80 -7.83 14.68 0.54
#